data_AF-A0A942G5F7-F1
#
_entry.id   AF-A0A942G5F7-F1
#
_cell.length_a   1.000
_cell.length_b   1.000
_cell.length_c   1.000
_cell.angle_alpha   90.00
_cell.angle_beta   90.00
_cell.angle_gamma   90.00
#
_symmetry.space_group_name_H-M   'P 1'
#
loop_
_entity.id
_entity.type
_entity.pdbx_description
1 polymer ?
#
loop_
_entity_poly.entity_id
_entity_poly.type
_entity_poly.pdbx_seq_one_letter_code
_entity_poly.pdbx_strand_id
1 'polypeptide(L)' 'EPAAMGCGGSIPFVEPFSDAFGGAPCLLVGVEDPGSNAHGEDESLHLEDFAKACLTEAFLFAGLAAGRA' A
#
# COMPACT_ATOMS: atom_id res chain seq x y z
N GLU A 1 -1.83 -3.97 -13.63
CA GLU A 1 -0.60 -3.19 -13.35
C GLU A 1 -0.80 -2.25 -12.18
N PRO A 2 0.13 -2.22 -11.21
CA PRO A 2 0.09 -1.27 -10.11
C PRO A 2 0.38 0.16 -10.59
N ALA A 3 -0.33 1.15 -10.03
CA ALA A 3 -0.10 2.56 -10.31
C ALA A 3 0.86 3.16 -9.26
N ALA A 4 1.97 3.74 -9.72
CA ALA A 4 2.85 4.54 -8.87
C ALA A 4 2.40 6.00 -8.92
N MET A 5 1.76 6.48 -7.87
CA MET A 5 1.21 7.83 -7.81
C MET A 5 1.25 8.40 -6.38
N GLY A 6 1.21 9.73 -6.26
CA GLY A 6 0.93 10.38 -4.99
C GLY A 6 -0.55 10.27 -4.63
N CYS A 7 -0.85 10.16 -3.33
CA CYS A 7 -2.20 10.25 -2.80
C CYS A 7 -2.35 11.56 -2.00
N GLY A 8 -3.53 12.19 -2.06
CA GLY A 8 -3.82 13.43 -1.34
C GLY A 8 -4.08 13.26 0.16
N GLY A 9 -4.23 12.02 0.63
CA GLY A 9 -4.40 11.70 2.05
C GLY A 9 -3.11 11.80 2.86
N SER A 10 -3.24 12.07 4.15
CA SER A 10 -2.12 12.10 5.09
C SER A 10 -2.03 10.79 5.86
N ILE A 11 -0.82 10.22 5.95
CA ILE A 11 -0.51 9.10 6.86
C ILE A 11 0.61 9.59 7.81
N PRO A 12 0.26 10.24 8.94
CA PRO A 12 1.21 10.98 9.78
C PRO A 12 2.31 10.13 10.41
N PHE A 13 2.17 8.81 10.37
CA PHE A 13 3.15 7.87 10.94
C PHE A 13 4.31 7.56 9.99
N VAL A 14 4.19 7.83 8.67
CA VAL A 14 5.19 7.43 7.68
C VAL A 14 6.53 8.14 7.86
N GLU A 15 6.52 9.47 7.93
CA GLU A 15 7.74 10.28 8.08
C GLU A 15 8.47 9.99 9.41
N PRO A 16 7.79 10.01 10.58
CA PRO A 16 8.43 9.63 11.84
C PRO A 16 9.05 8.23 11.83
N PHE A 17 8.44 7.28 11.12
CA PHE A 17 8.96 5.91 11.02
C PHE A 17 10.19 5.84 10.13
N SER A 18 10.16 6.48 8.95
CA SER A 18 11.34 6.62 8.08
C SER A 18 12.53 7.20 8.87
N ASP A 19 12.30 8.29 9.60
CA ASP A 19 13.34 8.95 10.40
C ASP A 19 13.90 8.05 11.51
N ALA A 20 13.02 7.32 12.21
CA ALA A 20 13.42 6.38 13.25
C ALA A 20 14.32 5.25 12.71
N PHE A 21 14.20 4.90 11.43
CA PHE A 21 15.02 3.91 10.74
C PHE A 21 16.11 4.53 9.85
N GLY A 22 16.57 5.73 10.17
CA GLY A 22 17.71 6.37 9.50
C GLY A 22 17.40 6.89 8.09
N GLY A 23 16.16 7.29 7.84
CA GLY A 23 15.70 7.78 6.54
C GLY A 23 15.40 6.64 5.56
N ALA A 24 15.11 5.44 6.05
CA ALA A 24 14.77 4.31 5.19
C ALA A 24 13.50 4.61 4.39
N PRO A 25 13.50 4.43 3.05
CA PRO A 25 12.34 4.74 2.23
C PRO A 25 11.16 3.85 2.61
N CYS A 26 9.98 4.44 2.78
CA CYS A 26 8.75 3.70 3.01
C CYS A 26 8.07 3.35 1.68
N LEU A 27 7.83 2.07 1.44
CA LEU A 27 6.96 1.60 0.38
C LEU A 27 5.52 1.53 0.93
N LEU A 28 4.64 2.39 0.42
CA LEU A 28 3.23 2.38 0.76
C LEU A 28 2.47 1.62 -0.32
N VAL A 29 1.69 0.62 0.10
CA VAL A 29 0.81 -0.17 -0.76
C VAL A 29 -0.61 -0.13 -0.20
N GLY A 30 -1.58 -0.12 -1.09
CA GLY A 30 -3.00 -0.06 -0.72
C GLY A 30 -3.89 -0.34 -1.92
N VAL A 31 -5.18 -0.44 -1.65
CA VAL A 31 -6.23 -0.54 -2.67
C VAL A 31 -7.19 0.63 -2.48
N GLU A 32 -7.43 1.36 -3.55
CA GLU A 32 -8.35 2.49 -3.59
C GLU A 32 -8.82 2.64 -5.04
N ASP A 33 -9.90 1.94 -5.36
CA ASP A 33 -10.55 2.11 -6.66
C ASP A 33 -11.41 3.40 -6.64
N PRO A 34 -11.78 3.95 -7.81
CA PRO A 34 -12.57 5.19 -7.85
C PRO A 34 -13.89 5.15 -7.06
N GLY A 35 -14.44 3.95 -6.78
CA GLY A 35 -15.65 3.74 -5.98
C GLY A 35 -15.40 3.42 -4.50
N SER A 36 -14.15 3.38 -4.03
CA SER A 36 -13.82 2.98 -2.65
C SER A 36 -14.45 3.90 -1.61
N ASN A 37 -14.55 5.21 -1.87
CA ASN A 37 -15.18 6.20 -0.99
C ASN A 37 -14.76 6.09 0.49
N ALA A 38 -13.47 5.89 0.76
CA ALA A 38 -12.97 5.75 2.13
C ALA A 38 -13.44 6.92 3.01
N HIS A 39 -14.00 6.62 4.18
CA HIS A 39 -14.64 7.58 5.11
C HIS A 39 -15.99 8.17 4.64
N GLY A 40 -16.62 7.60 3.61
CA GLY A 40 -17.96 7.95 3.14
C GLY A 40 -19.04 6.95 3.60
N GLU A 41 -20.31 7.30 3.39
CA GLU A 41 -21.44 6.40 3.69
C GLU A 41 -21.50 5.19 2.74
N ASP A 42 -21.05 5.37 1.50
CA ASP A 42 -20.96 4.36 0.46
C ASP A 42 -19.53 3.79 0.33
N GLU A 43 -18.82 3.65 1.46
CA GLU A 43 -17.48 3.02 1.49
C GLU A 43 -17.55 1.58 0.96
N SER A 44 -16.65 1.23 0.05
CA SER A 44 -16.63 -0.06 -0.62
C SER A 44 -15.22 -0.56 -0.90
N LEU A 45 -15.11 -1.86 -1.24
CA LEU A 45 -13.85 -2.52 -1.54
C LEU A 45 -14.02 -3.41 -2.77
N HIS A 46 -13.26 -3.13 -3.83
CA HIS A 46 -13.25 -3.99 -5.01
C HIS A 46 -12.51 -5.31 -4.72
N LEU A 47 -13.27 -6.41 -4.64
CA LEU A 47 -12.75 -7.70 -4.15
C LEU A 47 -11.65 -8.30 -5.04
N GLU A 48 -11.71 -8.10 -6.35
CA GLU A 48 -10.69 -8.62 -7.26
C GLU A 48 -9.35 -7.89 -7.08
N ASP A 49 -9.38 -6.57 -6.85
CA ASP A 49 -8.18 -5.79 -6.61
C ASP A 49 -7.59 -6.09 -5.24
N PHE A 50 -8.45 -6.26 -4.23
CA PHE A 50 -8.02 -6.71 -2.91
C PHE A 50 -7.31 -8.08 -2.98
N ALA A 51 -7.89 -9.06 -3.69
CA ALA A 51 -7.27 -10.37 -3.85
C ALA A 51 -5.89 -10.29 -4.54
N LYS A 52 -5.76 -9.46 -5.59
CA LYS A 52 -4.47 -9.22 -6.27
C LYS A 52 -3.46 -8.53 -5.36
N ALA A 53 -3.89 -7.59 -4.54
CA ALA A 53 -3.02 -6.88 -3.59
C ALA A 53 -2.45 -7.85 -2.54
N CYS A 54 -3.30 -8.69 -1.92
CA CYS A 54 -2.85 -9.70 -0.97
C CYS A 54 -1.82 -10.66 -1.59
N LEU A 55 -2.08 -11.14 -2.83
CA LEU A 55 -1.15 -12.03 -3.53
C LEU A 55 0.19 -11.33 -3.84
N THR A 56 0.14 -10.07 -4.24
CA THR A 56 1.32 -9.26 -4.54
C THR A 56 2.18 -9.07 -3.28
N GLU A 57 1.57 -8.75 -2.14
CA GLU A 57 2.27 -8.60 -0.86
C GLU A 57 2.92 -9.92 -0.41
N ALA A 58 2.22 -11.05 -0.57
CA ALA A 58 2.79 -12.37 -0.29
C ALA A 58 4.02 -12.66 -1.17
N PHE A 59 3.97 -12.33 -2.46
CA PHE A 59 5.13 -12.48 -3.36
C PHE A 59 6.26 -11.51 -3.05
N LEU A 60 5.96 -10.27 -2.66
CA LEU A 60 6.97 -9.30 -2.21
C LEU A 60 7.74 -9.85 -1.01
N PHE A 61 7.03 -10.32 0.04
CA PHE A 61 7.68 -10.89 1.22
C PHE A 61 8.47 -12.16 0.90
N ALA A 62 7.95 -13.04 0.03
CA ALA A 62 8.68 -14.22 -0.42
C ALA A 62 9.96 -13.85 -1.18
N GLY A 63 9.91 -12.82 -2.03
CA GLY A 63 11.07 -12.29 -2.75
C GLY A 63 12.13 -11.71 -1.82
N LEU A 64 11.71 -10.88 -0.85
CA LEU A 64 12.59 -10.30 0.17
C LEU A 64 13.26 -11.40 1.02
N ALA A 65 12.49 -12.38 1.49
CA ALA A 65 13.02 -13.50 2.26
C ALA A 65 14.03 -14.34 1.47
N ALA A 66 13.86 -14.43 0.15
CA ALA A 66 14.78 -15.12 -0.74
C ALA A 66 15.96 -14.26 -1.22
N GLY A 67 16.05 -12.98 -0.81
CA GLY A 67 17.08 -12.04 -1.27
C GLY A 67 16.99 -11.71 -2.76
N ARG A 68 15.78 -11.74 -3.33
CA ARG A 68 15.49 -11.48 -4.75
C ARG A 68 14.98 -10.07 -5.03
N ALA A 69 15.05 -9.19 -4.04
CA ALA A 69 14.67 -7.79 -4.16
C ALA A 69 15.88 -6.93 -4.55
#